data_AF-A0A1J7JJ38-F1
#
_entry.id   AF-A0A1J7JJ38-F1
#
_cell.length_a   1.000
_cell.length_b   1.000
_cell.length_c   1.000
_cell.angle_alpha   90.00
_cell.angle_beta   90.00
_cell.angle_gamma   90.00
#
_symmetry.space_group_name_H-M   'P 1'
#
loop_
_entity.id
_entity.type
_entity.pdbx_description
1 polymer ?
#
loop_
_entity_poly.entity_id
_entity_poly.type
_entity_poly.pdbx_seq_one_letter_code
_entity_poly.pdbx_strand_id
1 'polypeptide(L)'
;MASVRHFPTIKAVRSFIIGGVGSGGDYHNVKGGHWLIDSPISTPCSQWEKYRSSRTTWGINVLGSFLIEIEASDGTVGFATGFGGPPGCWLVHQHFERFLIGADPRNTNLLFEQMYRASMFYGRKGLPIAVISVIDLAIWDLLGKLRNEPVYKLIGGATKERLDFYCTGPDPPAAKAMGFWGAKVPLPYCPEEGHEGLRKNVEFLRKHRESVGPDFPLMVDCYMSLNVSYTIEIAKQCADLNINWWEECLSPDDTDGFALIKRAHPTIKFTTGEHEYSRYGFRKLIEGRNLDIIQPDVMWLGGMTELLKVSAMAAAYDIPVVPHASGPYSYHFVMSQPNTPFQEYLANSPDGKSVLPVFGDLFIDEPIPTKGFLTAADLDKPGFGLTLNPAVRAKLIPSDYLFSPPPVKALSPPTPDSESDSQKKLETAKPAPAPGVEEEKEENGVMNGLVAKVQELTSS
;
A
#
# COMPACT_ATOMS: atom_id res chain seq x y z
N MET A 1 -39.10 -28.36 -5.34
CA MET A 1 -38.05 -27.57 -6.03
C MET A 1 -37.29 -26.80 -4.98
N ALA A 2 -35.97 -26.65 -5.09
CA ALA A 2 -35.23 -25.75 -4.21
C ALA A 2 -35.78 -24.33 -4.39
N SER A 3 -36.10 -23.64 -3.29
CA SER A 3 -36.77 -22.33 -3.32
C SER A 3 -35.86 -21.19 -3.80
N VAL A 4 -34.55 -21.44 -3.90
CA VAL A 4 -33.52 -20.46 -4.30
C VAL A 4 -32.41 -21.14 -5.11
N ARG A 5 -31.63 -20.34 -5.84
CA ARG A 5 -30.46 -20.80 -6.60
C ARG A 5 -29.44 -21.47 -5.66
N HIS A 6 -29.06 -22.71 -5.97
CA HIS A 6 -27.92 -23.36 -5.36
C HIS A 6 -26.63 -22.72 -5.87
N PHE A 7 -25.77 -22.26 -4.97
CA PHE A 7 -24.51 -21.59 -5.30
C PHE A 7 -23.35 -22.57 -5.08
N PRO A 8 -22.41 -22.69 -6.02
CA PRO A 8 -21.27 -23.57 -5.85
C PRO A 8 -20.35 -23.03 -4.74
N THR A 9 -19.78 -23.93 -3.96
CA THR A 9 -18.75 -23.62 -2.97
C THR A 9 -17.38 -23.46 -3.61
N ILE A 10 -16.45 -22.79 -2.94
CA ILE A 10 -15.03 -22.72 -3.31
C ILE A 10 -14.42 -24.12 -3.19
N LYS A 11 -13.81 -24.58 -4.27
CA LYS A 11 -13.20 -25.90 -4.40
C LYS A 11 -11.68 -25.86 -4.25
N ALA A 12 -11.03 -24.86 -4.85
CA ALA A 12 -9.58 -24.74 -4.86
C ALA A 12 -9.12 -23.29 -4.97
N VAL A 13 -7.91 -23.03 -4.47
CA VAL A 13 -7.21 -21.74 -4.60
C VAL A 13 -5.84 -22.03 -5.22
N ARG A 14 -5.42 -21.22 -6.18
CA ARG A 14 -4.09 -21.28 -6.80
C ARG A 14 -3.46 -19.91 -6.76
N SER A 15 -2.14 -19.85 -6.58
CA SER A 15 -1.41 -18.59 -6.70
C SER A 15 -0.19 -18.73 -7.61
N PHE A 16 0.13 -17.63 -8.28
CA PHE A 16 1.21 -17.56 -9.25
C PHE A 16 2.01 -16.28 -9.04
N ILE A 17 3.33 -16.38 -9.13
CA ILE A 17 4.20 -15.21 -9.26
C ILE A 17 4.23 -14.84 -10.74
N ILE A 18 4.15 -13.54 -11.07
CA ILE A 18 4.23 -13.08 -12.46
C ILE A 18 5.70 -12.79 -12.77
N GLY A 19 6.27 -13.57 -13.68
CA GLY A 19 7.66 -13.40 -14.11
C GLY A 19 7.86 -12.15 -14.98
N GLY A 20 9.01 -11.50 -14.81
CA GLY A 20 9.37 -10.29 -15.55
C GLY A 20 8.91 -9.00 -14.88
N VAL A 21 8.73 -7.95 -15.68
CA VAL A 21 8.38 -6.59 -15.24
C VAL A 21 7.28 -6.02 -16.14
N GLY A 22 6.54 -5.03 -15.66
CA GLY A 22 5.49 -4.33 -16.42
C GLY A 22 4.25 -5.18 -16.70
N SER A 23 3.97 -6.16 -15.86
CA SER A 23 2.80 -7.06 -15.95
C SER A 23 2.30 -7.41 -14.54
N GLY A 24 0.99 -7.28 -14.32
CA GLY A 24 0.35 -7.51 -13.02
C GLY A 24 0.25 -6.27 -12.12
N GLY A 25 -0.15 -6.49 -10.86
CA GLY A 25 -0.55 -5.42 -9.94
C GLY A 25 0.55 -4.71 -9.15
N ASP A 26 1.84 -4.99 -9.38
CA ASP A 26 2.94 -4.15 -8.87
C ASP A 26 3.26 -3.05 -9.88
N TYR A 27 2.72 -1.85 -9.64
CA TYR A 27 2.89 -0.68 -10.51
C TYR A 27 4.35 -0.26 -10.69
N HIS A 28 5.21 -0.57 -9.71
CA HIS A 28 6.57 -0.07 -9.65
C HIS A 28 7.60 -1.09 -10.15
N ASN A 29 7.20 -2.36 -10.30
CA ASN A 29 8.01 -3.38 -10.95
C ASN A 29 7.98 -3.25 -12.47
N VAL A 30 8.59 -2.19 -12.98
CA VAL A 30 8.64 -1.81 -14.39
C VAL A 30 10.08 -1.79 -14.92
N LYS A 31 10.24 -1.72 -16.24
CA LYS A 31 11.56 -1.64 -16.89
C LYS A 31 12.23 -0.29 -16.57
N GLY A 32 13.56 -0.30 -16.40
CA GLY A 32 14.36 0.92 -16.26
C GLY A 32 14.14 1.93 -17.39
N GLY A 33 14.26 3.21 -17.05
CA GLY A 33 13.91 4.37 -17.88
C GLY A 33 12.47 4.85 -17.73
N HIS A 34 11.63 4.14 -16.96
CA HIS A 34 10.26 4.56 -16.70
C HIS A 34 10.19 5.65 -15.63
N TRP A 35 9.38 6.69 -15.84
CA TRP A 35 9.25 7.80 -14.91
C TRP A 35 8.87 7.38 -13.48
N LEU A 36 8.04 6.33 -13.32
CA LEU A 36 7.61 5.79 -12.04
C LEU A 36 8.76 5.40 -11.12
N ILE A 37 9.94 5.09 -11.67
CA ILE A 37 11.09 4.63 -10.89
C ILE A 37 12.36 5.47 -11.09
N ASP A 38 12.58 6.05 -12.27
CA ASP A 38 13.86 6.68 -12.65
C ASP A 38 13.75 8.19 -12.93
N SER A 39 12.57 8.80 -12.69
CA SER A 39 12.46 10.26 -12.64
C SER A 39 12.74 10.79 -11.22
N PRO A 40 13.10 12.08 -11.06
CA PRO A 40 13.20 12.69 -9.74
C PRO A 40 11.84 12.65 -9.03
N ILE A 41 11.75 11.84 -7.98
CA ILE A 41 10.58 11.70 -7.13
C ILE A 41 11.06 11.75 -5.67
N SER A 42 10.42 12.62 -4.90
CA SER A 42 10.61 12.75 -3.47
C SER A 42 10.01 11.54 -2.76
N THR A 43 10.77 10.89 -1.89
CA THR A 43 10.36 9.67 -1.18
C THR A 43 10.90 9.69 0.25
N PRO A 44 10.41 8.81 1.16
CA PRO A 44 10.99 8.66 2.50
C PRO A 44 12.48 8.28 2.50
N CYS A 45 12.97 7.69 1.40
CA CYS A 45 14.36 7.29 1.22
C CYS A 45 15.24 8.35 0.54
N SER A 46 14.65 9.44 0.03
CA SER A 46 15.37 10.49 -0.70
C SER A 46 16.34 11.29 0.19
N GLN A 47 16.19 11.22 1.52
CA GLN A 47 17.16 11.78 2.48
C GLN A 47 18.58 11.21 2.31
N TRP A 48 18.71 9.98 1.78
CA TRP A 48 20.00 9.34 1.54
C TRP A 48 20.35 9.42 0.06
N GLU A 49 21.47 10.09 -0.26
CA GLU A 49 21.93 10.32 -1.64
C GLU A 49 21.92 9.05 -2.51
N LYS A 50 22.40 7.93 -1.96
CA LYS A 50 22.46 6.62 -2.65
C LYS A 50 21.09 6.08 -3.11
N TYR A 51 19.99 6.58 -2.54
CA TYR A 51 18.63 6.11 -2.80
C TYR A 51 17.76 7.14 -3.52
N ARG A 52 18.27 8.35 -3.77
CA ARG A 52 17.48 9.48 -4.30
C ARG A 52 17.23 9.37 -5.81
N SER A 53 18.15 8.78 -6.56
CA SER A 53 18.12 8.80 -8.03
C SER A 53 17.09 7.86 -8.66
N SER A 54 16.76 6.76 -7.98
CA SER A 54 15.78 5.79 -8.48
C SER A 54 15.11 5.05 -7.33
N ARG A 55 13.79 4.86 -7.44
CA ARG A 55 13.00 4.17 -6.42
C ARG A 55 13.33 2.68 -6.30
N THR A 56 13.91 2.09 -7.34
CA THR A 56 14.35 0.69 -7.31
C THR A 56 15.60 0.48 -6.45
N THR A 57 16.41 1.51 -6.22
CA THR A 57 17.64 1.39 -5.43
C THR A 57 17.39 1.08 -3.96
N TRP A 58 16.24 1.52 -3.43
CA TRP A 58 15.77 1.18 -2.08
C TRP A 58 14.75 0.04 -2.06
N GLY A 59 14.40 -0.51 -3.22
CA GLY A 59 13.62 -1.75 -3.34
C GLY A 59 12.12 -1.56 -3.46
N ILE A 60 11.61 -0.47 -4.05
CA ILE A 60 10.16 -0.30 -4.25
C ILE A 60 9.51 -1.48 -5.00
N ASN A 61 10.24 -2.09 -5.93
CA ASN A 61 9.81 -3.19 -6.79
C ASN A 61 10.20 -4.57 -6.26
N VAL A 62 10.65 -4.67 -5.01
CA VAL A 62 11.24 -5.91 -4.45
C VAL A 62 10.24 -7.06 -4.36
N LEU A 63 8.95 -6.74 -4.24
CA LEU A 63 7.90 -7.74 -4.08
C LEU A 63 7.52 -8.36 -5.42
N GLY A 64 7.24 -7.53 -6.42
CA GLY A 64 6.69 -7.97 -7.69
C GLY A 64 5.20 -8.34 -7.60
N SER A 65 4.65 -8.69 -8.76
CA SER A 65 3.23 -9.01 -8.89
C SER A 65 2.95 -10.49 -8.61
N PHE A 66 1.74 -10.76 -8.12
CA PHE A 66 1.19 -12.12 -8.03
C PHE A 66 -0.26 -12.16 -8.52
N LEU A 67 -0.74 -13.36 -8.83
CA LEU A 67 -2.10 -13.66 -9.29
C LEU A 67 -2.69 -14.73 -8.39
N ILE A 68 -3.96 -14.56 -7.98
CA ILE A 68 -4.74 -15.58 -7.29
C ILE A 68 -5.89 -16.02 -8.19
N GLU A 69 -6.08 -17.33 -8.34
CA GLU A 69 -7.28 -17.92 -8.92
C GLU A 69 -8.06 -18.68 -7.84
N ILE A 70 -9.39 -18.52 -7.83
CA ILE A 70 -10.32 -19.24 -6.97
C ILE A 70 -11.31 -19.99 -7.85
N GLU A 71 -11.28 -21.32 -7.79
CA GLU A 71 -12.16 -22.21 -8.54
C GLU A 71 -13.33 -22.64 -7.66
N ALA A 72 -14.55 -22.50 -8.18
CA ALA A 72 -15.77 -23.03 -7.57
C ALA A 72 -16.02 -24.49 -7.96
N SER A 73 -16.91 -25.17 -7.23
CA SER A 73 -17.26 -26.57 -7.46
C SER A 73 -17.93 -26.86 -8.81
N ASP A 74 -18.45 -25.85 -9.50
CA ASP A 74 -18.98 -25.95 -10.87
C ASP A 74 -17.92 -25.68 -11.96
N GLY A 75 -16.66 -25.43 -11.57
CA GLY A 75 -15.55 -25.14 -12.47
C GLY A 75 -15.39 -23.67 -12.83
N THR A 76 -16.27 -22.77 -12.38
CA THR A 76 -16.11 -21.33 -12.59
C THR A 76 -14.88 -20.81 -11.84
N VAL A 77 -14.06 -19.97 -12.48
CA VAL A 77 -12.85 -19.40 -11.88
C VAL A 77 -12.93 -17.88 -11.82
N GLY A 78 -12.86 -17.34 -10.60
CA GLY A 78 -12.56 -15.93 -10.36
C GLY A 78 -11.08 -15.72 -10.12
N PHE A 79 -10.56 -14.54 -10.44
CA PHE A 79 -9.17 -14.21 -10.20
C PHE A 79 -8.95 -12.72 -9.95
N ALA A 80 -7.81 -12.40 -9.37
CA ALA A 80 -7.31 -11.04 -9.25
C ALA A 80 -5.78 -11.02 -9.14
N THR A 81 -5.17 -9.89 -9.48
CA THR A 81 -3.74 -9.62 -9.31
C THR A 81 -3.53 -8.49 -8.29
N GLY A 82 -2.31 -8.39 -7.78
CA GLY A 82 -1.82 -7.30 -6.93
C GLY A 82 -0.30 -7.40 -6.78
N PHE A 83 0.29 -6.50 -5.99
CA PHE A 83 1.68 -6.65 -5.54
C PHE A 83 1.77 -7.56 -4.31
N GLY A 84 2.91 -8.22 -4.14
CA GLY A 84 3.18 -9.09 -2.99
C GLY A 84 4.00 -10.32 -3.33
N GLY A 85 4.04 -10.70 -4.61
CA GLY A 85 4.94 -11.69 -5.18
C GLY A 85 5.07 -12.99 -4.36
N PRO A 86 6.29 -13.53 -4.20
CA PRO A 86 6.53 -14.77 -3.46
C PRO A 86 5.96 -14.82 -2.03
N PRO A 87 6.20 -13.84 -1.13
CA PRO A 87 5.64 -13.92 0.22
C PRO A 87 4.10 -13.80 0.23
N GLY A 88 3.52 -13.10 -0.76
CA GLY A 88 2.09 -13.06 -0.96
C GLY A 88 1.51 -14.45 -1.24
N CYS A 89 2.05 -15.16 -2.22
CA CYS A 89 1.67 -16.54 -2.54
C CYS A 89 1.85 -17.48 -1.33
N TRP A 90 2.93 -17.32 -0.56
CA TRP A 90 3.16 -18.13 0.63
C TRP A 90 2.03 -17.96 1.66
N LEU A 91 1.60 -16.73 1.93
CA LEU A 91 0.53 -16.43 2.88
C LEU A 91 -0.83 -16.95 2.41
N VAL A 92 -1.11 -16.92 1.10
CA VAL A 92 -2.34 -17.48 0.51
C VAL A 92 -2.52 -18.93 0.97
N HIS A 93 -1.51 -19.76 0.75
CA HIS A 93 -1.61 -21.21 0.99
C HIS A 93 -1.36 -21.59 2.45
N GLN A 94 -0.34 -21.01 3.09
CA GLN A 94 0.04 -21.42 4.45
C GLN A 94 -0.91 -20.88 5.52
N HIS A 95 -1.59 -19.76 5.25
CA HIS A 95 -2.54 -19.19 6.19
C HIS A 95 -3.96 -19.20 5.64
N PHE A 96 -4.24 -18.43 4.58
CA PHE A 96 -5.62 -18.02 4.28
C PHE A 96 -6.49 -19.10 3.64
N GLU A 97 -5.91 -20.05 2.91
CA GLU A 97 -6.61 -21.13 2.23
C GLU A 97 -7.55 -21.93 3.16
N ARG A 98 -7.18 -22.09 4.43
CA ARG A 98 -7.97 -22.80 5.44
C ARG A 98 -9.38 -22.22 5.67
N PHE A 99 -9.59 -20.95 5.33
CA PHE A 99 -10.90 -20.28 5.45
C PHE A 99 -11.71 -20.35 4.15
N LEU A 100 -11.05 -20.63 3.03
CA LEU A 100 -11.63 -20.53 1.69
C LEU A 100 -12.21 -21.86 1.22
N ILE A 101 -11.49 -22.97 1.41
CA ILE A 101 -11.91 -24.28 0.88
C ILE A 101 -13.23 -24.73 1.50
N GLY A 102 -14.20 -25.07 0.65
CA GLY A 102 -15.55 -25.49 1.03
C GLY A 102 -16.49 -24.34 1.41
N ALA A 103 -16.00 -23.10 1.47
CA ALA A 103 -16.84 -21.96 1.81
C ALA A 103 -17.78 -21.56 0.66
N ASP A 104 -18.90 -20.94 1.01
CA ASP A 104 -19.76 -20.25 0.05
C ASP A 104 -19.10 -18.90 -0.32
N PRO A 105 -18.79 -18.64 -1.61
CA PRO A 105 -18.10 -17.42 -2.01
C PRO A 105 -18.92 -16.15 -1.75
N ARG A 106 -20.24 -16.25 -1.50
CA ARG A 106 -21.10 -15.11 -1.16
C ARG A 106 -20.85 -14.59 0.25
N ASN A 107 -20.17 -15.38 1.10
CA ASN A 107 -19.88 -15.02 2.49
C ASN A 107 -18.68 -14.06 2.60
N THR A 108 -18.61 -13.05 1.73
CA THR A 108 -17.49 -12.10 1.63
C THR A 108 -17.16 -11.45 2.97
N ASN A 109 -18.18 -10.99 3.70
CA ASN A 109 -17.99 -10.42 5.05
C ASN A 109 -17.38 -11.42 6.05
N LEU A 110 -17.82 -12.68 6.04
CA LEU A 110 -17.28 -13.69 6.95
C LEU A 110 -15.82 -14.02 6.62
N LEU A 111 -15.53 -14.25 5.33
CA LEU A 111 -14.19 -14.60 4.86
C LEU A 111 -13.20 -13.47 5.13
N PHE A 112 -13.59 -12.22 4.87
CA PHE A 112 -12.79 -11.06 5.22
C PHE A 112 -12.49 -11.00 6.72
N GLU A 113 -13.52 -11.11 7.58
CA GLU A 113 -13.31 -11.03 9.04
C GLU A 113 -12.44 -12.16 9.57
N GLN A 114 -12.60 -13.39 9.06
CA GLN A 114 -11.76 -14.52 9.43
C GLN A 114 -10.30 -14.27 9.06
N MET A 115 -10.02 -13.91 7.81
CA MET A 115 -8.65 -13.67 7.33
C MET A 115 -8.00 -12.48 8.04
N TYR A 116 -8.72 -11.37 8.22
CA TYR A 116 -8.20 -10.17 8.88
C TYR A 116 -7.90 -10.43 10.35
N ARG A 117 -8.84 -11.05 11.10
CA ARG A 117 -8.67 -11.29 12.53
C ARG A 117 -7.66 -12.40 12.81
N ALA A 118 -7.61 -13.44 11.98
CA ALA A 118 -6.62 -14.52 12.13
C ALA A 118 -5.19 -14.06 11.81
N SER A 119 -5.02 -13.08 10.91
CA SER A 119 -3.71 -12.48 10.63
C SER A 119 -3.36 -11.29 11.51
N MET A 120 -4.25 -10.85 12.42
CA MET A 120 -4.08 -9.65 13.23
C MET A 120 -2.76 -9.60 14.02
N PHE A 121 -2.20 -10.75 14.41
CA PHE A 121 -0.95 -10.82 15.18
C PHE A 121 0.33 -10.48 14.38
N TYR A 122 0.26 -10.50 13.05
CA TYR A 122 1.37 -10.14 12.15
C TYR A 122 0.96 -9.23 10.98
N GLY A 123 -0.32 -8.84 10.94
CA GLY A 123 -0.93 -8.03 9.87
C GLY A 123 -1.49 -6.71 10.41
N ARG A 124 -2.80 -6.51 10.22
CA ARG A 124 -3.54 -5.23 10.37
C ARG A 124 -3.24 -4.17 9.31
N LYS A 125 -2.01 -4.09 8.82
CA LYS A 125 -1.55 -3.17 7.77
C LYS A 125 -0.54 -3.86 6.85
N GLY A 126 -0.26 -3.28 5.69
CA GLY A 126 0.81 -3.71 4.79
C GLY A 126 0.57 -5.05 4.08
N LEU A 127 1.67 -5.77 3.80
CA LEU A 127 1.69 -6.95 2.93
C LEU A 127 0.61 -8.01 3.25
N PRO A 128 0.36 -8.43 4.51
CA PRO A 128 -0.70 -9.40 4.79
C PRO A 128 -2.10 -8.93 4.35
N ILE A 129 -2.37 -7.61 4.42
CA ILE A 129 -3.66 -7.05 4.01
C ILE A 129 -3.75 -6.93 2.49
N ALA A 130 -2.64 -6.66 1.80
CA ALA A 130 -2.59 -6.75 0.34
C ALA A 130 -2.95 -8.16 -0.15
N VAL A 131 -2.45 -9.21 0.52
CA VAL A 131 -2.84 -10.60 0.21
C VAL A 131 -4.34 -10.82 0.40
N ILE A 132 -4.91 -10.37 1.51
CA ILE A 132 -6.36 -10.46 1.77
C ILE A 132 -7.15 -9.73 0.68
N SER A 133 -6.67 -8.57 0.24
CA SER A 133 -7.33 -7.76 -0.79
C SER A 133 -7.41 -8.49 -2.12
N VAL A 134 -6.31 -9.12 -2.57
CA VAL A 134 -6.30 -9.88 -3.84
C VAL A 134 -7.18 -11.13 -3.73
N ILE A 135 -7.22 -11.80 -2.56
CA ILE A 135 -8.17 -12.91 -2.33
C ILE A 135 -9.61 -12.40 -2.44
N ASP A 136 -9.95 -11.30 -1.76
CA ASP A 136 -11.29 -10.72 -1.77
C ASP A 136 -11.72 -10.30 -3.18
N LEU A 137 -10.83 -9.67 -3.95
CA LEU A 137 -11.09 -9.33 -5.35
C LEU A 137 -11.32 -10.59 -6.21
N ALA A 138 -10.54 -11.66 -6.03
CA ALA A 138 -10.77 -12.91 -6.74
C ALA A 138 -12.14 -13.54 -6.39
N ILE A 139 -12.61 -13.39 -5.14
CA ILE A 139 -13.95 -13.81 -4.72
C ILE A 139 -15.02 -12.96 -5.41
N TRP A 140 -14.87 -11.63 -5.46
CA TRP A 140 -15.83 -10.76 -6.15
C TRP A 140 -15.89 -11.02 -7.66
N ASP A 141 -14.75 -11.28 -8.29
CA ASP A 141 -14.69 -11.70 -9.69
C ASP A 141 -15.43 -13.03 -9.90
N LEU A 142 -15.21 -14.01 -9.01
CA LEU A 142 -15.93 -15.30 -9.02
C LEU A 142 -17.45 -15.09 -8.90
N LEU A 143 -17.89 -14.23 -7.98
CA LEU A 143 -19.31 -13.92 -7.80
C LEU A 143 -19.94 -13.31 -9.04
N GLY A 144 -19.26 -12.34 -9.68
CA GLY A 144 -19.72 -11.73 -10.92
C GLY A 144 -19.81 -12.75 -12.06
N LYS A 145 -18.80 -13.61 -12.22
CA LYS A 145 -18.81 -14.69 -13.22
C LYS A 145 -19.90 -15.73 -12.99
N LEU A 146 -20.10 -16.17 -11.75
CA LEU A 146 -21.18 -17.09 -11.38
C LEU A 146 -22.56 -16.49 -11.66
N ARG A 147 -22.72 -15.17 -11.54
CA ARG A 147 -23.98 -14.47 -11.82
C ARG A 147 -24.11 -14.00 -13.26
N ASN A 148 -23.03 -14.06 -14.03
CA ASN A 148 -22.92 -13.42 -15.35
C ASN A 148 -23.26 -11.92 -15.29
N GLU A 149 -22.76 -11.24 -14.25
CA GLU A 149 -22.96 -9.82 -13.99
C GLU A 149 -21.62 -9.14 -13.71
N PRO A 150 -21.45 -7.87 -14.12
CA PRO A 150 -20.29 -7.08 -13.72
C PRO A 150 -20.36 -6.72 -12.23
N VAL A 151 -19.20 -6.62 -11.56
CA VAL A 151 -19.13 -6.37 -10.11
C VAL A 151 -19.89 -5.11 -9.70
N TYR A 152 -19.90 -4.05 -10.50
CA TYR A 152 -20.54 -2.77 -10.16
C TYR A 152 -22.06 -2.91 -9.99
N LYS A 153 -22.70 -3.83 -10.74
CA LYS A 153 -24.13 -4.16 -10.58
C LYS A 153 -24.41 -4.90 -9.27
N LEU A 154 -23.43 -5.61 -8.73
CA LEU A 154 -23.56 -6.38 -7.49
C LEU A 154 -23.35 -5.56 -6.21
N ILE A 155 -22.79 -4.34 -6.33
CA ILE A 155 -22.41 -3.50 -5.18
C ILE A 155 -23.17 -2.17 -5.09
N GLY A 156 -24.17 -1.95 -5.95
CA GLY A 156 -25.00 -0.74 -5.90
C GLY A 156 -25.59 -0.32 -7.24
N GLY A 157 -25.11 -0.88 -8.36
CA GLY A 157 -25.47 -0.42 -9.69
C GLY A 157 -24.56 0.74 -10.13
N ALA A 158 -25.01 1.52 -11.12
CA ALA A 158 -24.29 2.71 -11.57
C ALA A 158 -24.94 3.95 -10.95
N THR A 159 -24.15 4.78 -10.26
CA THR A 159 -24.58 6.12 -9.78
C THR A 159 -24.31 7.22 -10.80
N LYS A 160 -23.54 6.89 -11.83
CA LYS A 160 -23.13 7.74 -12.95
C LYS A 160 -22.99 6.85 -14.18
N GLU A 161 -23.22 7.38 -15.37
CA GLU A 161 -23.07 6.61 -16.63
C GLU A 161 -21.66 6.77 -17.24
N ARG A 162 -20.93 7.79 -16.77
CA ARG A 162 -19.58 8.15 -17.21
C ARG A 162 -18.68 8.30 -15.99
N LEU A 163 -17.49 7.74 -16.10
CA LEU A 163 -16.41 7.83 -15.13
C LEU A 163 -15.31 8.70 -15.71
N ASP A 164 -15.15 9.91 -15.17
CA ASP A 164 -14.10 10.85 -15.57
C ASP A 164 -12.81 10.62 -14.81
N PHE A 165 -11.68 10.77 -15.51
CA PHE A 165 -10.36 10.50 -14.95
C PHE A 165 -9.48 11.75 -14.90
N TYR A 166 -8.66 11.83 -13.87
CA TYR A 166 -7.41 12.61 -13.92
C TYR A 166 -6.22 11.68 -14.17
N CYS A 167 -5.13 12.22 -14.72
CA CYS A 167 -3.94 11.44 -15.05
C CYS A 167 -2.77 11.79 -14.11
N THR A 168 -2.14 10.78 -13.52
CA THR A 168 -0.95 10.94 -12.69
C THR A 168 0.29 10.62 -13.51
N GLY A 169 1.19 11.59 -13.67
CA GLY A 169 2.39 11.43 -14.48
C GLY A 169 3.17 12.74 -14.67
N PRO A 170 4.33 12.68 -15.34
CA PRO A 170 5.23 13.82 -15.50
C PRO A 170 4.82 14.80 -16.60
N ASP A 171 3.81 14.49 -17.44
CA ASP A 171 3.41 15.32 -18.59
C ASP A 171 1.92 15.75 -18.52
N PRO A 172 1.59 16.77 -17.71
CA PRO A 172 0.26 17.38 -17.66
C PRO A 172 -0.29 17.88 -19.01
N PRO A 173 0.51 18.47 -19.93
CA PRO A 173 0.04 18.78 -21.28
C PRO A 173 -0.49 17.56 -22.04
N ALA A 174 0.19 16.41 -21.97
CA ALA A 174 -0.28 15.18 -22.58
C ALA A 174 -1.60 14.71 -21.95
N ALA A 175 -1.72 14.74 -20.63
CA ALA A 175 -2.96 14.42 -19.93
C ALA A 175 -4.13 15.31 -20.40
N LYS A 176 -3.92 16.62 -20.47
CA LYS A 176 -4.92 17.58 -20.97
C LYS A 176 -5.32 17.27 -22.42
N ALA A 177 -4.35 16.97 -23.29
CA ALA A 177 -4.60 16.65 -24.69
C ALA A 177 -5.37 15.34 -24.88
N MET A 178 -5.19 14.36 -23.98
CA MET A 178 -5.92 13.08 -23.98
C MET A 178 -7.33 13.16 -23.39
N GLY A 179 -7.75 14.33 -22.89
CA GLY A 179 -9.11 14.56 -22.38
C GLY A 179 -9.31 14.26 -20.89
N PHE A 180 -8.24 13.99 -20.14
CA PHE A 180 -8.31 13.92 -18.68
C PHE A 180 -8.70 15.29 -18.11
N TRP A 181 -9.49 15.31 -17.04
CA TRP A 181 -10.00 16.57 -16.49
C TRP A 181 -8.93 17.34 -15.68
N GLY A 182 -7.86 16.67 -15.26
CA GLY A 182 -6.75 17.23 -14.49
C GLY A 182 -5.51 16.34 -14.56
N ALA A 183 -4.40 16.81 -13.99
CA ALA A 183 -3.17 16.03 -13.88
C ALA A 183 -2.53 16.12 -12.49
N LYS A 184 -1.94 15.01 -12.01
CA LYS A 184 -1.16 14.96 -10.78
C LYS A 184 0.32 14.70 -11.10
N VAL A 185 1.21 15.56 -10.64
CA VAL A 185 2.67 15.44 -10.87
C VAL A 185 3.38 14.99 -9.60
N PRO A 186 4.41 14.13 -9.69
CA PRO A 186 5.22 13.75 -8.54
C PRO A 186 6.17 14.89 -8.15
N LEU A 187 6.21 15.24 -6.87
CA LEU A 187 7.11 16.24 -6.32
C LEU A 187 8.56 15.73 -6.39
N PRO A 188 9.52 16.47 -6.97
CA PRO A 188 10.85 15.92 -7.24
C PRO A 188 11.82 15.91 -6.04
N TYR A 189 11.75 16.89 -5.14
CA TYR A 189 12.76 17.09 -4.10
C TYR A 189 12.20 16.91 -2.67
N CYS A 190 13.03 16.39 -1.76
CA CYS A 190 12.67 16.08 -0.38
C CYS A 190 13.09 17.17 0.63
N PRO A 191 12.62 17.13 1.89
CA PRO A 191 12.94 18.14 2.89
C PRO A 191 14.44 18.29 3.18
N GLU A 192 15.21 17.21 3.09
CA GLU A 192 16.65 17.19 3.36
C GLU A 192 17.48 17.96 2.33
N GLU A 193 16.90 18.31 1.18
CA GLU A 193 17.50 19.20 0.18
C GLU A 193 17.27 20.69 0.52
N GLY A 194 16.64 20.96 1.66
CA GLY A 194 16.51 22.28 2.27
C GLY A 194 15.80 23.31 1.40
N HIS A 195 16.13 24.59 1.60
CA HIS A 195 15.51 25.68 0.86
C HIS A 195 15.85 25.67 -0.64
N GLU A 196 16.95 25.03 -1.05
CA GLU A 196 17.26 24.87 -2.47
C GLU A 196 16.29 23.88 -3.12
N GLY A 197 16.10 22.69 -2.54
CA GLY A 197 15.10 21.72 -2.99
C GLY A 197 13.70 22.32 -3.01
N LEU A 198 13.35 23.12 -2.00
CA LEU A 198 12.07 23.83 -1.96
C LEU A 198 11.90 24.80 -3.15
N ARG A 199 12.89 25.66 -3.43
CA ARG A 199 12.81 26.56 -4.59
C ARG A 199 12.71 25.80 -5.91
N LYS A 200 13.42 24.68 -6.04
CA LYS A 200 13.36 23.83 -7.24
C LYS A 200 11.98 23.15 -7.39
N ASN A 201 11.38 22.72 -6.29
CA ASN A 201 10.01 22.20 -6.27
C ASN A 201 8.99 23.28 -6.71
N VAL A 202 9.09 24.49 -6.17
CA VAL A 202 8.22 25.62 -6.57
C VAL A 202 8.37 25.92 -8.06
N GLU A 203 9.60 25.96 -8.57
CA GLU A 203 9.86 26.18 -10.00
C GLU A 203 9.36 25.04 -10.89
N PHE A 204 9.50 23.79 -10.44
CA PHE A 204 8.94 22.61 -11.11
C PHE A 204 7.41 22.74 -11.27
N LEU A 205 6.70 23.13 -10.21
CA LEU A 205 5.25 23.30 -10.26
C LEU A 205 4.84 24.52 -11.09
N ARG A 206 5.60 25.61 -11.03
CA ARG A 206 5.36 26.82 -11.86
C ARG A 206 5.41 26.48 -13.35
N LYS A 207 6.43 25.76 -13.79
CA LYS A 207 6.55 25.32 -15.20
C LYS A 207 5.37 24.46 -15.65
N HIS A 208 4.88 23.58 -14.79
CA HIS A 208 3.69 22.77 -15.07
C HIS A 208 2.43 23.62 -15.15
N ARG A 209 2.23 24.56 -14.22
CA ARG A 209 1.11 25.51 -14.26
C ARG A 209 1.14 26.33 -15.56
N GLU A 210 2.30 26.86 -15.95
CA GLU A 210 2.47 27.61 -17.20
C GLU A 210 2.15 26.76 -18.43
N SER A 211 2.56 25.48 -18.46
CA SER A 211 2.36 24.61 -19.62
C SER A 211 0.91 24.19 -19.85
N VAL A 212 0.09 24.14 -18.80
CA VAL A 212 -1.34 23.74 -18.90
C VAL A 212 -2.32 24.92 -18.82
N GLY A 213 -1.83 26.11 -18.53
CA GLY A 213 -2.63 27.32 -18.33
C GLY A 213 -3.27 27.41 -16.94
N PRO A 214 -3.97 28.52 -16.64
CA PRO A 214 -4.46 28.80 -15.28
C PRO A 214 -5.61 27.89 -14.82
N ASP A 215 -6.42 27.38 -15.74
CA ASP A 215 -7.68 26.71 -15.41
C ASP A 215 -7.58 25.19 -15.28
N PHE A 216 -6.56 24.56 -15.90
CA PHE A 216 -6.44 23.11 -15.87
C PHE A 216 -6.04 22.64 -14.47
N PRO A 217 -6.82 21.77 -13.81
CA PRO A 217 -6.48 21.28 -12.48
C PRO A 217 -5.13 20.58 -12.43
N LEU A 218 -4.28 21.04 -11.52
CA LEU A 218 -2.95 20.49 -11.27
C LEU A 218 -2.86 20.07 -9.80
N MET A 219 -2.48 18.83 -9.57
CA MET A 219 -2.33 18.21 -8.26
C MET A 219 -0.87 17.83 -8.05
N VAL A 220 -0.46 17.65 -6.79
CA VAL A 220 0.92 17.32 -6.43
C VAL A 220 0.96 16.09 -5.55
N ASP A 221 1.64 15.06 -6.01
CA ASP A 221 1.92 13.83 -5.26
C ASP A 221 3.24 13.96 -4.52
N CYS A 222 3.25 13.68 -3.22
CA CYS A 222 4.44 13.80 -2.39
C CYS A 222 4.98 12.46 -1.89
N TYR A 223 4.32 11.34 -2.19
CA TYR A 223 4.71 9.98 -1.81
C TYR A 223 5.31 9.88 -0.39
N MET A 224 4.52 10.28 0.61
CA MET A 224 4.83 10.19 2.05
C MET A 224 6.18 10.78 2.49
N SER A 225 6.76 11.71 1.72
CA SER A 225 8.16 12.12 1.87
C SER A 225 8.39 13.36 2.73
N LEU A 226 7.35 14.14 2.99
CA LEU A 226 7.48 15.44 3.65
C LEU A 226 7.21 15.34 5.15
N ASN A 227 7.41 16.48 5.82
CA ASN A 227 6.99 16.71 7.19
C ASN A 227 6.06 17.92 7.24
N VAL A 228 5.42 18.13 8.38
CA VAL A 228 4.45 19.22 8.60
C VAL A 228 5.03 20.59 8.23
N SER A 229 6.23 20.92 8.73
CA SER A 229 6.85 22.24 8.52
C SER A 229 7.16 22.50 7.06
N TYR A 230 7.75 21.52 6.36
CA TYR A 230 8.06 21.65 4.94
C TYR A 230 6.78 21.76 4.09
N THR A 231 5.76 20.97 4.41
CA THR A 231 4.46 21.01 3.73
C THR A 231 3.79 22.38 3.87
N ILE A 232 3.82 22.98 5.06
CA ILE A 232 3.31 24.33 5.28
C ILE A 232 4.07 25.36 4.44
N GLU A 233 5.40 25.29 4.40
CA GLU A 233 6.20 26.27 3.66
C GLU A 233 6.04 26.14 2.15
N ILE A 234 6.06 24.92 1.59
CA ILE A 234 5.91 24.73 0.14
C ILE A 234 4.50 25.11 -0.34
N ALA A 235 3.45 24.75 0.40
CA ALA A 235 2.08 25.13 0.06
C ALA A 235 1.91 26.66 0.07
N LYS A 236 2.55 27.35 1.03
CA LYS A 236 2.58 28.82 1.08
C LYS A 236 3.29 29.42 -0.14
N GLN A 237 4.44 28.87 -0.53
CA GLN A 237 5.21 29.39 -1.67
C GLN A 237 4.59 29.07 -3.04
N CYS A 238 3.65 28.13 -3.10
CA CYS A 238 2.91 27.78 -4.31
C CYS A 238 1.48 28.36 -4.34
N ALA A 239 1.15 29.31 -3.45
CA ALA A 239 -0.21 29.84 -3.31
C ALA A 239 -0.73 30.51 -4.61
N ASP A 240 0.15 31.06 -5.43
CA ASP A 240 -0.16 31.66 -6.74
C ASP A 240 -0.41 30.61 -7.84
N LEU A 241 0.02 29.37 -7.64
CA LEU A 241 -0.06 28.30 -8.65
C LEU A 241 -1.42 27.59 -8.70
N ASN A 242 -2.34 27.90 -7.78
CA ASN A 242 -3.67 27.30 -7.70
C ASN A 242 -3.62 25.76 -7.78
N ILE A 243 -2.78 25.13 -6.94
CA ILE A 243 -2.71 23.68 -6.82
C ILE A 243 -4.06 23.17 -6.29
N ASN A 244 -4.67 22.19 -6.98
CA ASN A 244 -5.99 21.69 -6.66
C ASN A 244 -5.99 20.90 -5.34
N TRP A 245 -5.01 20.01 -5.15
CA TRP A 245 -4.71 19.36 -3.87
C TRP A 245 -3.23 18.94 -3.76
N TRP A 246 -2.80 18.73 -2.52
CA TRP A 246 -1.53 18.10 -2.16
C TRP A 246 -1.78 16.71 -1.59
N GLU A 247 -1.12 15.70 -2.14
CA GLU A 247 -1.38 14.29 -1.87
C GLU A 247 -0.23 13.65 -1.12
N GLU A 248 -0.59 12.87 -0.10
CA GLU A 248 0.31 12.05 0.73
C GLU A 248 1.57 12.82 1.16
N CYS A 249 1.38 14.04 1.66
CA CYS A 249 2.51 14.86 2.12
C CYS A 249 3.30 14.19 3.25
N LEU A 250 2.59 13.56 4.19
CA LEU A 250 3.19 12.99 5.40
C LEU A 250 3.29 11.47 5.30
N SER A 251 4.18 10.91 6.12
CA SER A 251 4.16 9.48 6.44
C SER A 251 2.76 9.02 6.87
N PRO A 252 2.28 7.82 6.47
CA PRO A 252 1.02 7.26 6.95
C PRO A 252 0.94 7.18 8.49
N ASP A 253 2.09 7.12 9.17
CA ASP A 253 2.18 7.11 10.63
C ASP A 253 1.83 8.46 11.29
N ASP A 254 1.87 9.57 10.55
CA ASP A 254 1.62 10.94 11.07
C ASP A 254 0.39 11.59 10.42
N THR A 255 -0.71 10.84 10.30
CA THR A 255 -1.98 11.43 9.84
C THR A 255 -2.49 12.53 10.79
N ASP A 256 -2.16 12.45 12.08
CA ASP A 256 -2.49 13.50 13.06
C ASP A 256 -1.86 14.86 12.69
N GLY A 257 -0.72 14.87 12.00
CA GLY A 257 -0.06 16.06 11.47
C GLY A 257 -0.91 16.89 10.50
N PHE A 258 -1.91 16.29 9.83
CA PHE A 258 -2.81 17.05 8.93
C PHE A 258 -3.64 18.09 9.69
N ALA A 259 -3.91 17.92 10.99
CA ALA A 259 -4.56 18.97 11.79
C ALA A 259 -3.69 20.24 11.90
N LEU A 260 -2.36 20.08 11.98
CA LEU A 260 -1.42 21.19 12.02
C LEU A 260 -1.31 21.87 10.65
N ILE A 261 -1.30 21.07 9.57
CA ILE A 261 -1.30 21.56 8.19
C ILE A 261 -2.57 22.36 7.91
N LYS A 262 -3.75 21.82 8.22
CA LYS A 262 -5.04 22.51 8.04
C LYS A 262 -5.15 23.78 8.88
N ARG A 263 -4.51 23.85 10.06
CA ARG A 263 -4.44 25.09 10.84
C ARG A 263 -3.67 26.20 10.10
N ALA A 264 -2.60 25.84 9.38
CA ALA A 264 -1.83 26.81 8.60
C ALA A 264 -2.49 27.15 7.25
N HIS A 265 -3.11 26.16 6.60
CA HIS A 265 -3.70 26.26 5.27
C HIS A 265 -5.14 25.71 5.23
N PRO A 266 -6.10 26.36 5.91
CA PRO A 266 -7.47 25.84 6.03
C PRO A 266 -8.26 25.82 4.72
N THR A 267 -7.80 26.56 3.71
CA THR A 267 -8.45 26.68 2.40
C THR A 267 -7.83 25.81 1.31
N ILE A 268 -6.72 25.13 1.60
CA ILE A 268 -6.03 24.24 0.65
C ILE A 268 -6.50 22.80 0.88
N LYS A 269 -6.66 22.04 -0.21
CA LYS A 269 -7.03 20.62 -0.12
C LYS A 269 -5.81 19.74 0.13
N PHE A 270 -5.97 18.79 1.04
CA PHE A 270 -4.99 17.74 1.35
C PHE A 270 -5.65 16.37 1.28
N THR A 271 -4.93 15.40 0.74
CA THR A 271 -5.42 14.05 0.52
C THR A 271 -4.35 13.03 0.92
N THR A 272 -4.77 11.81 1.28
CA THR A 272 -3.86 10.69 1.59
C THR A 272 -4.65 9.38 1.64
N GLY A 273 -3.95 8.25 1.79
CA GLY A 273 -4.55 6.99 2.20
C GLY A 273 -4.16 5.78 1.34
N GLU A 274 -3.36 5.94 0.29
CA GLU A 274 -2.94 4.80 -0.52
C GLU A 274 -2.19 3.76 0.33
N HIS A 275 -1.33 4.21 1.25
CA HIS A 275 -0.63 3.35 2.22
C HIS A 275 -1.38 3.21 3.56
N GLU A 276 -2.72 3.33 3.57
CA GLU A 276 -3.55 3.03 4.74
C GLU A 276 -4.45 1.80 4.51
N TYR A 277 -4.81 1.11 5.60
CA TYR A 277 -5.39 -0.22 5.58
C TYR A 277 -6.52 -0.36 6.59
N SER A 278 -7.51 -1.19 6.23
CA SER A 278 -8.71 -1.53 6.99
C SER A 278 -9.63 -0.34 7.29
N ARG A 279 -10.90 -0.63 7.58
CA ARG A 279 -11.85 0.38 8.10
C ARG A 279 -11.38 1.06 9.38
N TYR A 280 -10.51 0.42 10.16
CA TYR A 280 -9.97 0.97 11.40
C TYR A 280 -8.90 2.05 11.15
N GLY A 281 -8.07 1.85 10.11
CA GLY A 281 -7.12 2.87 9.66
C GLY A 281 -7.85 4.06 9.05
N PHE A 282 -8.70 3.81 8.05
CA PHE A 282 -9.43 4.90 7.38
C PHE A 282 -10.38 5.70 8.27
N ARG A 283 -10.92 5.11 9.34
CA ARG A 283 -11.63 5.87 10.37
C ARG A 283 -10.81 7.07 10.87
N LYS A 284 -9.51 6.90 11.09
CA LYS A 284 -8.61 7.97 11.58
C LYS A 284 -8.45 9.11 10.59
N LEU A 285 -8.51 8.81 9.29
CA LEU A 285 -8.44 9.82 8.22
C LEU A 285 -9.75 10.62 8.09
N ILE A 286 -10.88 10.02 8.46
CA ILE A 286 -12.21 10.67 8.44
C ILE A 286 -12.41 11.54 9.71
N GLU A 287 -11.91 11.08 10.86
CA GLU A 287 -11.98 11.82 12.12
C GLU A 287 -11.39 13.23 11.98
N GLY A 288 -12.13 14.25 12.44
CA GLY A 288 -11.71 15.65 12.37
C GLY A 288 -11.81 16.30 10.98
N ARG A 289 -12.09 15.54 9.90
CA ARG A 289 -12.29 16.05 8.53
C ARG A 289 -11.12 16.93 8.05
N ASN A 290 -9.89 16.57 8.43
CA ASN A 290 -8.68 17.30 8.02
C ASN A 290 -8.17 16.91 6.62
N LEU A 291 -8.79 15.90 6.00
CA LEU A 291 -8.50 15.42 4.65
C LEU A 291 -9.74 15.58 3.78
N ASP A 292 -9.54 16.16 2.60
CA ASP A 292 -10.64 16.50 1.68
C ASP A 292 -11.04 15.30 0.82
N ILE A 293 -10.14 14.34 0.62
CA ILE A 293 -10.34 13.08 -0.11
C ILE A 293 -9.51 12.00 0.58
N ILE A 294 -10.05 10.79 0.69
CA ILE A 294 -9.28 9.60 1.09
C ILE A 294 -9.08 8.66 -0.10
N GLN A 295 -7.88 8.08 -0.21
CA GLN A 295 -7.41 7.45 -1.46
C GLN A 295 -6.91 6.01 -1.28
N PRO A 296 -7.73 5.08 -0.76
CA PRO A 296 -7.33 3.68 -0.61
C PRO A 296 -6.95 3.03 -1.94
N ASP A 297 -5.91 2.21 -1.98
CA ASP A 297 -5.72 1.24 -3.07
C ASP A 297 -6.55 -0.02 -2.77
N VAL A 298 -7.43 -0.42 -3.70
CA VAL A 298 -8.34 -1.57 -3.50
C VAL A 298 -7.61 -2.91 -3.38
N MET A 299 -6.43 -3.04 -3.99
CA MET A 299 -5.58 -4.22 -3.89
C MET A 299 -4.76 -4.24 -2.60
N TRP A 300 -4.79 -3.17 -1.78
CA TRP A 300 -3.93 -3.06 -0.60
C TRP A 300 -4.74 -2.95 0.70
N LEU A 301 -5.80 -2.13 0.76
CA LEU A 301 -6.45 -1.78 2.03
C LEU A 301 -7.17 -2.93 2.75
N GLY A 302 -7.53 -3.98 2.02
CA GLY A 302 -8.38 -5.08 2.48
C GLY A 302 -9.36 -5.63 1.44
N GLY A 303 -9.37 -5.10 0.21
CA GLY A 303 -10.25 -5.56 -0.87
C GLY A 303 -11.55 -4.76 -0.99
N MET A 304 -12.37 -5.14 -1.97
CA MET A 304 -13.67 -4.51 -2.27
C MET A 304 -14.61 -4.58 -1.06
N THR A 305 -14.65 -5.72 -0.36
CA THR A 305 -15.52 -5.91 0.82
C THR A 305 -15.25 -4.90 1.93
N GLU A 306 -13.99 -4.52 2.14
CA GLU A 306 -13.61 -3.52 3.14
C GLU A 306 -13.72 -2.10 2.58
N LEU A 307 -13.41 -1.89 1.31
CA LEU A 307 -13.56 -0.60 0.63
C LEU A 307 -15.00 -0.09 0.66
N LEU A 308 -15.99 -0.97 0.47
CA LEU A 308 -17.41 -0.61 0.59
C LEU A 308 -17.74 -0.06 1.99
N LYS A 309 -17.12 -0.58 3.05
CA LYS A 309 -17.32 -0.11 4.43
C LYS A 309 -16.61 1.22 4.68
N VAL A 310 -15.39 1.38 4.16
CA VAL A 310 -14.65 2.66 4.20
C VAL A 310 -15.44 3.76 3.49
N SER A 311 -15.95 3.47 2.30
CA SER A 311 -16.80 4.37 1.52
C SER A 311 -18.06 4.78 2.26
N ALA A 312 -18.79 3.83 2.84
CA ALA A 312 -19.98 4.10 3.62
C ALA A 312 -19.69 5.00 4.84
N MET A 313 -18.55 4.79 5.51
CA MET A 313 -18.12 5.64 6.64
C MET A 313 -17.80 7.06 6.18
N ALA A 314 -17.06 7.22 5.08
CA ALA A 314 -16.73 8.51 4.51
C ALA A 314 -17.97 9.26 3.98
N ALA A 315 -18.93 8.52 3.40
CA ALA A 315 -20.18 9.06 2.88
C ALA A 315 -21.03 9.70 3.98
N ALA A 316 -20.98 9.18 5.20
CA ALA A 316 -21.68 9.78 6.34
C ALA A 316 -21.15 11.18 6.74
N TYR A 317 -19.98 11.57 6.23
CA TYR A 317 -19.33 12.86 6.45
C TYR A 317 -19.14 13.67 5.16
N ASP A 318 -19.76 13.22 4.06
CA ASP A 318 -19.63 13.78 2.72
C ASP A 318 -18.17 13.86 2.23
N ILE A 319 -17.31 12.95 2.70
CA ILE A 319 -15.92 12.88 2.26
C ILE A 319 -15.83 11.99 1.02
N PRO A 320 -15.32 12.50 -0.11
CA PRO A 320 -15.07 11.70 -1.29
C PRO A 320 -14.04 10.59 -1.06
N VAL A 321 -14.28 9.43 -1.69
CA VAL A 321 -13.30 8.35 -1.81
C VAL A 321 -12.88 8.26 -3.27
N VAL A 322 -11.59 8.41 -3.52
CA VAL A 322 -11.01 8.32 -4.88
C VAL A 322 -9.85 7.35 -4.81
N PRO A 323 -10.05 6.06 -5.13
CA PRO A 323 -9.02 5.05 -5.00
C PRO A 323 -7.76 5.37 -5.80
N HIS A 324 -6.60 5.06 -5.21
CA HIS A 324 -5.32 5.02 -5.94
C HIS A 324 -5.44 4.04 -7.12
N ALA A 325 -4.91 4.40 -8.29
CA ALA A 325 -5.23 3.85 -9.61
C ALA A 325 -5.22 2.31 -9.82
N SER A 326 -6.19 1.58 -9.27
CA SER A 326 -6.23 0.11 -9.28
C SER A 326 -6.97 -0.53 -10.47
N GLY A 327 -6.93 0.08 -11.66
CA GLY A 327 -7.55 -0.50 -12.86
C GLY A 327 -9.05 -0.84 -12.67
N PRO A 328 -9.58 -1.86 -13.39
CA PRO A 328 -10.98 -2.27 -13.28
C PRO A 328 -11.49 -2.57 -11.87
N TYR A 329 -10.63 -2.95 -10.92
CA TYR A 329 -11.02 -3.15 -9.53
C TYR A 329 -11.57 -1.85 -8.91
N SER A 330 -10.91 -0.72 -9.18
CA SER A 330 -11.37 0.61 -8.75
C SER A 330 -12.53 1.13 -9.60
N TYR A 331 -12.55 0.85 -10.91
CA TYR A 331 -13.57 1.40 -11.83
C TYR A 331 -14.98 0.94 -11.47
N HIS A 332 -15.12 -0.36 -11.17
CA HIS A 332 -16.40 -0.94 -10.76
C HIS A 332 -16.90 -0.31 -9.45
N PHE A 333 -15.99 -0.03 -8.51
CA PHE A 333 -16.32 0.66 -7.26
C PHE A 333 -16.74 2.10 -7.51
N VAL A 334 -15.93 2.91 -8.19
CA VAL A 334 -16.21 4.35 -8.37
C VAL A 334 -17.47 4.60 -9.20
N MET A 335 -17.80 3.69 -10.12
CA MET A 335 -19.06 3.73 -10.86
C MET A 335 -20.29 3.60 -9.94
N SER A 336 -20.15 2.91 -8.81
CA SER A 336 -21.28 2.45 -7.99
C SER A 336 -21.62 3.28 -6.76
N GLN A 337 -20.70 4.10 -6.26
CA GLN A 337 -20.89 4.75 -4.96
C GLN A 337 -21.29 6.23 -5.07
N PRO A 338 -22.04 6.75 -4.07
CA PRO A 338 -22.53 8.13 -4.09
C PRO A 338 -21.43 9.18 -3.84
N ASN A 339 -20.34 8.82 -3.16
CA ASN A 339 -19.25 9.72 -2.78
C ASN A 339 -17.93 9.41 -3.52
N THR A 340 -18.00 8.88 -4.73
CA THR A 340 -16.83 8.56 -5.56
C THR A 340 -16.92 9.33 -6.88
N PRO A 341 -16.46 10.60 -6.91
CA PRO A 341 -16.82 11.54 -7.98
C PRO A 341 -16.07 11.30 -9.29
N PHE A 342 -14.83 10.82 -9.24
CA PHE A 342 -13.93 10.61 -10.37
C PHE A 342 -12.90 9.53 -10.03
N GLN A 343 -12.07 9.16 -11.01
CA GLN A 343 -11.06 8.11 -10.87
C GLN A 343 -9.65 8.62 -11.22
N GLU A 344 -8.63 8.01 -10.61
CA GLU A 344 -7.24 8.19 -11.01
C GLU A 344 -6.85 7.21 -12.13
N TYR A 345 -6.05 7.71 -13.07
CA TYR A 345 -5.26 6.86 -13.96
C TYR A 345 -3.76 7.16 -13.79
N LEU A 346 -2.97 6.16 -13.37
CA LEU A 346 -1.53 6.28 -13.25
C LEU A 346 -0.88 6.03 -14.61
N ALA A 347 -0.26 7.06 -15.21
CA ALA A 347 0.36 6.98 -16.52
C ALA A 347 1.46 5.93 -16.53
N ASN A 348 1.20 4.81 -17.19
CA ASN A 348 2.10 3.67 -17.27
C ASN A 348 2.87 3.59 -18.60
N SER A 349 2.79 4.64 -19.43
CA SER A 349 3.79 4.82 -20.47
C SER A 349 5.09 5.32 -19.84
N PRO A 350 6.26 4.84 -20.28
CA PRO A 350 7.54 5.22 -19.67
C PRO A 350 7.79 6.72 -19.57
N ASP A 351 7.29 7.49 -20.52
CA ASP A 351 7.40 8.95 -20.63
C ASP A 351 6.18 9.72 -20.08
N GLY A 352 5.12 9.04 -19.67
CA GLY A 352 3.88 9.65 -19.20
C GLY A 352 3.00 10.30 -20.28
N LYS A 353 3.26 10.06 -21.58
CA LYS A 353 2.57 10.73 -22.70
C LYS A 353 1.46 9.94 -23.38
N SER A 354 1.24 8.69 -22.97
CA SER A 354 0.19 7.83 -23.51
C SER A 354 -0.42 6.95 -22.42
N VAL A 355 -1.56 6.36 -22.71
CA VAL A 355 -2.27 5.44 -21.83
C VAL A 355 -2.05 3.99 -22.28
N LEU A 356 -1.56 3.12 -21.39
CA LEU A 356 -1.36 1.68 -21.62
C LEU A 356 -2.16 0.87 -20.57
N PRO A 357 -2.37 -0.45 -20.70
CA PRO A 357 -3.07 -1.21 -19.66
C PRO A 357 -2.34 -1.15 -18.30
N VAL A 358 -3.01 -0.75 -17.22
CA VAL A 358 -2.45 -0.63 -15.85
C VAL A 358 -1.72 -1.91 -15.45
N PHE A 359 -2.27 -3.08 -15.81
CA PHE A 359 -1.67 -4.39 -15.50
C PHE A 359 -0.83 -4.96 -16.65
N GLY A 360 -0.44 -4.13 -17.61
CA GLY A 360 0.42 -4.48 -18.73
C GLY A 360 -0.19 -5.54 -19.65
N ASP A 361 0.59 -6.55 -19.99
CA ASP A 361 0.15 -7.63 -20.88
C ASP A 361 -0.60 -8.78 -20.17
N LEU A 362 -0.82 -8.68 -18.85
CA LEU A 362 -1.48 -9.74 -18.06
C LEU A 362 -2.89 -10.05 -18.59
N PHE A 363 -3.60 -9.02 -19.04
CA PHE A 363 -4.96 -9.12 -19.58
C PHE A 363 -5.02 -8.62 -21.01
N ILE A 364 -5.92 -9.18 -21.82
CA ILE A 364 -6.07 -8.80 -23.25
C ILE A 364 -7.10 -7.71 -23.50
N ASP A 365 -7.93 -7.41 -22.50
CA ASP A 365 -9.16 -6.65 -22.67
C ASP A 365 -9.42 -5.67 -21.52
N GLU A 366 -8.35 -5.19 -20.89
CA GLU A 366 -8.41 -4.14 -19.87
C GLU A 366 -8.97 -2.84 -20.50
N PRO A 367 -10.05 -2.26 -19.95
CA PRO A 367 -10.59 -0.99 -20.42
C PRO A 367 -9.66 0.18 -20.02
N ILE A 368 -9.32 1.04 -20.97
CA ILE A 368 -8.35 2.14 -20.79
C ILE A 368 -9.01 3.48 -21.15
N PRO A 369 -8.84 4.54 -20.33
CA PRO A 369 -9.42 5.86 -20.58
C PRO A 369 -8.62 6.66 -21.63
N THR A 370 -8.53 6.17 -22.86
CA THR A 370 -7.86 6.85 -24.00
C THR A 370 -8.40 8.24 -24.34
N LYS A 371 -9.60 8.56 -23.84
CA LYS A 371 -10.27 9.86 -23.98
C LYS A 371 -10.48 10.57 -22.64
N GLY A 372 -9.77 10.15 -21.59
CA GLY A 372 -9.91 10.67 -20.23
C GLY A 372 -11.17 10.23 -19.49
N PHE A 373 -11.97 9.32 -20.05
CA PHE A 373 -13.16 8.76 -19.42
C PHE A 373 -13.40 7.30 -19.84
N LEU A 374 -14.22 6.61 -19.03
CA LEU A 374 -14.90 5.35 -19.37
C LEU A 374 -16.41 5.50 -19.13
N THR A 375 -17.20 4.58 -19.65
CA THR A 375 -18.65 4.49 -19.46
C THR A 375 -19.03 3.19 -18.76
N ALA A 376 -20.26 3.11 -18.25
CA ALA A 376 -20.76 1.85 -17.68
C ALA A 376 -20.70 0.68 -18.69
N ALA A 377 -20.93 0.96 -19.97
CA ALA A 377 -20.84 -0.04 -21.04
C ALA A 377 -19.44 -0.64 -21.22
N ASP A 378 -18.38 0.14 -20.96
CA ASP A 378 -17.00 -0.35 -21.01
C ASP A 378 -16.72 -1.38 -19.89
N LEU A 379 -17.57 -1.42 -18.86
CA LEU A 379 -17.49 -2.32 -17.70
C LEU A 379 -18.53 -3.46 -17.75
N ASP A 380 -19.37 -3.54 -18.79
CA ASP A 380 -20.45 -4.53 -18.89
C ASP A 380 -19.95 -5.92 -19.32
N LYS A 381 -19.14 -6.54 -18.46
CA LYS A 381 -18.64 -7.91 -18.59
C LYS A 381 -18.70 -8.64 -17.25
N PRO A 382 -18.84 -9.98 -17.22
CA PRO A 382 -18.90 -10.72 -15.96
C PRO A 382 -17.67 -10.51 -15.06
N GLY A 383 -17.89 -10.41 -13.75
CA GLY A 383 -16.79 -10.19 -12.80
C GLY A 383 -16.21 -8.78 -12.92
N PHE A 384 -14.88 -8.67 -12.89
CA PHE A 384 -14.20 -7.41 -13.18
C PHE A 384 -13.97 -7.19 -14.69
N GLY A 385 -14.47 -8.08 -15.55
CA GLY A 385 -14.40 -7.92 -17.00
C GLY A 385 -12.99 -8.05 -17.58
N LEU A 386 -12.07 -8.68 -16.84
CA LEU A 386 -10.71 -8.95 -17.26
C LEU A 386 -10.57 -10.40 -17.74
N THR A 387 -9.81 -10.60 -18.80
CA THR A 387 -9.49 -11.91 -19.38
C THR A 387 -7.98 -12.11 -19.38
N LEU A 388 -7.51 -13.14 -18.66
CA LEU A 388 -6.09 -13.51 -18.64
C LEU A 388 -5.57 -13.76 -20.05
N ASN A 389 -4.45 -13.13 -20.39
CA ASN A 389 -3.82 -13.29 -21.68
C ASN A 389 -3.24 -14.71 -21.81
N PRO A 390 -3.66 -15.52 -22.79
CA PRO A 390 -3.11 -16.87 -22.98
C PRO A 390 -1.59 -16.86 -23.17
N ALA A 391 -1.03 -15.80 -23.76
CA ALA A 391 0.41 -15.67 -23.98
C ALA A 391 1.21 -15.46 -22.69
N VAL A 392 0.60 -14.93 -21.62
CA VAL A 392 1.30 -14.75 -20.33
C VAL A 392 1.25 -15.98 -19.44
N ARG A 393 0.52 -17.05 -19.81
CA ARG A 393 0.53 -18.30 -19.03
C ARG A 393 1.94 -18.86 -18.82
N ALA A 394 2.83 -18.68 -19.79
CA ALA A 394 4.24 -19.07 -19.67
C ALA A 394 5.04 -18.22 -18.65
N LYS A 395 4.54 -17.02 -18.30
CA LYS A 395 5.11 -16.13 -17.28
C LYS A 395 4.52 -16.37 -15.89
N LEU A 396 3.42 -17.10 -15.77
CA LEU A 396 2.81 -17.45 -14.49
C LEU A 396 3.61 -18.60 -13.86
N ILE A 397 4.42 -18.27 -12.86
CA ILE A 397 5.24 -19.22 -12.12
C ILE A 397 4.40 -19.77 -10.97
N PRO A 398 4.02 -21.06 -10.96
CA PRO A 398 3.28 -21.65 -9.85
C PRO A 398 4.03 -21.48 -8.53
N SER A 399 3.32 -21.19 -7.45
CA SER A 399 3.93 -20.96 -6.13
C SER A 399 4.49 -22.22 -5.46
N ASP A 400 4.29 -23.41 -6.04
CA ASP A 400 4.61 -24.71 -5.42
C ASP A 400 6.07 -24.83 -4.94
N TYR A 401 7.00 -24.16 -5.63
CA TYR A 401 8.42 -24.17 -5.24
C TYR A 401 8.68 -23.50 -3.88
N LEU A 402 7.78 -22.61 -3.41
CA LEU A 402 7.90 -21.95 -2.11
C LEU A 402 7.61 -22.89 -0.93
N PHE A 403 6.96 -24.02 -1.19
CA PHE A 403 6.57 -25.00 -0.18
C PHE A 403 7.45 -26.25 -0.21
N SER A 404 8.29 -26.38 -1.25
CA SER A 404 9.27 -27.45 -1.33
C SER A 404 10.41 -27.15 -0.34
N PRO A 405 10.70 -28.04 0.63
CA PRO A 405 11.82 -27.82 1.53
C PRO A 405 13.12 -27.71 0.70
N PRO A 406 14.11 -26.90 1.12
CA PRO A 406 15.43 -26.95 0.50
C PRO A 406 15.93 -28.40 0.50
N PRO A 407 16.76 -28.82 -0.48
CA PRO A 407 17.35 -30.16 -0.44
C PRO A 407 17.98 -30.35 0.94
N VAL A 408 17.60 -31.44 1.61
CA VAL A 408 18.06 -31.78 2.95
C VAL A 408 19.57 -31.94 2.87
N LYS A 409 20.33 -30.87 3.10
CA LYS A 409 21.68 -31.02 3.61
C LYS A 409 21.46 -31.55 5.02
N ALA A 410 21.69 -32.85 5.19
CA ALA A 410 21.84 -33.41 6.52
C ALA A 410 22.78 -32.48 7.29
N LEU A 411 22.39 -32.10 8.51
CA LEU A 411 23.35 -31.50 9.43
C LEU A 411 24.53 -32.47 9.48
N SER A 412 25.70 -32.04 9.00
CA SER A 412 26.92 -32.78 9.26
C SER A 412 26.98 -32.96 10.78
N PRO A 413 27.20 -34.19 11.29
CA PRO A 413 27.42 -34.36 12.71
C PRO A 413 28.52 -33.38 13.12
N PRO A 414 28.45 -32.77 14.31
CA PRO A 414 29.54 -31.95 14.80
C PRO A 414 30.81 -32.79 14.68
N THR A 415 31.76 -32.30 13.90
CA THR A 415 33.13 -32.81 13.94
C THR A 415 33.54 -32.76 15.41
N PRO A 416 34.08 -33.85 15.98
CA PRO A 416 34.65 -33.77 17.31
C PRO A 416 35.71 -32.68 17.24
N ASP A 417 35.47 -31.56 17.93
CA ASP A 417 36.47 -30.52 18.07
C ASP A 417 37.74 -31.18 18.56
N SER A 418 38.85 -30.82 17.93
CA SER A 418 40.19 -31.10 18.40
C SER A 418 40.33 -30.58 19.82
N GLU A 419 40.09 -31.44 20.81
CA GLU A 419 40.66 -31.32 22.14
C GLU A 419 42.18 -31.45 22.02
N SER A 420 42.85 -30.37 21.63
CA SER A 420 44.26 -30.13 21.96
C SER A 420 44.65 -28.72 21.51
N ASP A 421 44.51 -27.73 22.40
CA ASP A 421 45.56 -26.71 22.57
C ASP A 421 45.34 -25.72 23.73
N SER A 422 44.22 -25.78 24.44
CA SER A 422 43.97 -24.88 25.59
C SER A 422 44.27 -25.50 26.97
N GLN A 423 44.58 -26.80 27.07
CA GLN A 423 44.88 -27.46 28.36
C GLN A 423 46.38 -27.66 28.69
N LYS A 424 47.32 -27.20 27.84
CA LYS A 424 48.77 -27.32 28.12
C LYS A 424 49.47 -26.06 28.66
N LYS A 425 48.72 -25.01 29.01
CA LYS A 425 49.29 -23.77 29.60
C LYS A 425 48.93 -23.52 31.07
N LEU A 426 48.33 -24.50 31.74
CA LEU A 426 47.90 -24.38 33.15
C LEU A 426 48.55 -25.43 34.07
N GLU A 427 49.81 -25.81 33.86
CA GLU A 427 50.51 -26.75 34.77
C GLU A 427 51.92 -26.30 35.20
N THR A 428 52.28 -25.03 35.03
CA THR A 428 53.57 -24.53 35.55
C THR A 428 53.43 -23.14 36.19
N ALA A 429 52.84 -23.08 37.38
CA ALA A 429 53.08 -21.99 38.32
C ALA A 429 52.94 -22.51 39.77
N LYS A 430 54.06 -22.60 40.48
CA LYS A 430 54.15 -22.98 41.91
C LYS A 430 53.62 -21.84 42.82
N PRO A 431 53.08 -22.15 44.01
CA PRO A 431 52.51 -21.16 44.92
C PRO A 431 53.57 -20.44 45.77
N ALA A 432 53.35 -19.15 46.04
CA ALA A 432 54.10 -18.35 47.02
C ALA A 432 53.36 -18.30 48.37
N PRO A 433 54.05 -18.22 49.53
CA PRO A 433 53.45 -18.38 50.85
C PRO A 433 52.94 -17.06 51.45
N ALA A 434 51.99 -17.17 52.39
CA ALA A 434 51.38 -16.07 53.13
C ALA A 434 52.15 -15.70 54.41
N PRO A 435 52.07 -14.42 54.83
CA PRO A 435 52.00 -14.00 56.23
C PRO A 435 50.70 -13.19 56.45
N GLY A 436 50.01 -13.10 57.58
CA GLY A 436 50.36 -13.15 59.00
C GLY A 436 49.57 -12.00 59.66
N VAL A 437 48.83 -12.27 60.73
CA VAL A 437 47.88 -11.37 61.42
C VAL A 437 48.60 -10.33 62.28
N GLU A 438 48.09 -9.09 62.36
CA GLU A 438 48.26 -8.21 63.53
C GLU A 438 47.03 -7.28 63.72
N GLU A 439 46.67 -7.10 64.99
CA GLU A 439 45.48 -6.43 65.54
C GLU A 439 45.63 -4.90 65.58
N GLU A 440 44.53 -4.13 65.44
CA GLU A 440 44.39 -2.87 66.20
C GLU A 440 42.92 -2.44 66.41
N LYS A 441 42.59 -2.41 67.72
CA LYS A 441 41.54 -1.81 68.58
C LYS A 441 40.40 -0.91 68.07
N GLU A 442 39.31 -1.05 68.83
CA GLU A 442 38.08 -0.26 68.96
C GLU A 442 38.28 1.26 69.15
N GLU A 443 37.33 2.07 68.67
CA GLU A 443 36.61 3.04 69.53
C GLU A 443 35.22 3.42 68.99
N ASN A 444 34.27 3.49 69.93
CA ASN A 444 32.82 3.66 69.80
C ASN A 444 32.38 5.09 69.45
N GLY A 445 31.18 5.29 68.89
CA GLY A 445 30.58 6.63 68.87
C GLY A 445 29.25 6.89 68.15
N VAL A 446 28.16 6.25 68.59
CA VAL A 446 26.78 6.81 68.64
C VAL A 446 26.00 7.03 67.32
N MET A 447 25.09 6.09 67.06
CA MET A 447 23.79 6.34 66.45
C MET A 447 23.03 7.46 67.17
N ASN A 448 22.56 8.47 66.44
CA ASN A 448 21.20 9.06 66.52
C ASN A 448 21.21 10.47 65.89
N GLY A 449 20.66 10.62 64.68
CA GLY A 449 20.55 11.95 64.08
C GLY A 449 19.80 12.06 62.75
N LEU A 450 19.25 10.96 62.20
CA LEU A 450 18.64 10.97 60.86
C LEU A 450 17.13 10.64 60.83
N VAL A 451 16.40 10.86 61.93
CA VAL A 451 14.94 10.63 62.01
C VAL A 451 14.17 11.89 62.46
N ALA A 452 14.79 13.07 62.49
CA ALA A 452 14.10 14.31 62.87
C ALA A 452 14.43 15.47 61.92
N LYS A 453 13.97 15.42 60.66
CA LYS A 453 13.86 16.63 59.80
C LYS A 453 13.01 16.52 58.53
N VAL A 454 11.97 15.66 58.52
CA VAL A 454 11.00 15.61 57.40
C VAL A 454 9.53 15.71 57.88
N GLN A 455 9.27 15.89 59.17
CA GLN A 455 7.93 16.13 59.73
C GLN A 455 7.75 17.54 60.31
N GLU A 456 8.26 18.56 59.62
CA GLU A 456 7.98 19.96 59.97
C GLU A 456 7.78 20.80 58.70
N LEU A 457 6.94 20.30 57.79
CA LEU A 457 6.35 21.06 56.67
C LEU A 457 4.87 20.69 56.41
N THR A 458 4.19 20.05 57.37
CA THR A 458 2.74 19.77 57.30
C THR A 458 2.05 20.05 58.64
N SER A 459 1.79 21.33 58.93
CA SER A 459 0.68 21.73 59.82
C SER A 459 0.47 23.25 59.83
N SER A 460 -0.48 23.73 59.02
CA SER A 460 -1.41 24.82 59.30
C SER A 460 -2.64 24.65 58.42
#